data_AF-B0TV82-F1
#
_entry.id   AF-B0TV82-F1
#
_cell.length_a   1.000
_cell.length_b   1.000
_cell.length_c   1.000
_cell.angle_alpha   90.00
_cell.angle_beta   90.00
_cell.angle_gamma   90.00
#
_symmetry.space_group_name_H-M   'P 1'
#
loop_
_entity.id
_entity.type
_entity.pdbx_description
1 polymer ?
#
loop_
_entity_poly.entity_id
_entity_poly.type
_entity_poly.pdbx_seq_one_letter_code
_entity_poly.pdbx_strand_id
1 'polypeptide(L)'
;MASLAKRAQVNLKHQALTGTQIALLCLFAWGCQILADQVNSPIPGGVIGLGILLLLLASKLLPETSVNLGSSWLIGDLLLFFIPPVVAVIKYQDLLEHYGVVLIGSMLIASSCVLLGTAFTVDRLFKYERKKHLRKHLASSKAQIIPLQRVDLPSKERKAA
;
A
#
# COMPACT_ATOMS: atom_id res chain seq x y z
N MET A 1 -45.54 5.73 12.85
CA MET A 1 -45.05 7.01 12.25
C MET A 1 -43.78 7.55 12.90
N ALA A 2 -43.56 7.37 14.22
CA ALA A 2 -42.32 7.78 14.89
C ALA A 2 -41.03 7.05 14.45
N SER A 3 -41.13 5.83 13.91
CA SER A 3 -39.98 5.03 13.46
C SER A 3 -39.37 5.50 12.12
N LEU A 4 -40.15 6.14 11.26
CA LEU A 4 -39.70 6.68 9.97
C LEU A 4 -38.92 8.00 10.16
N ALA A 5 -39.42 8.89 11.03
CA ALA A 5 -38.74 10.14 11.38
C ALA A 5 -37.37 9.90 12.06
N LYS A 6 -37.27 8.85 12.89
CA LYS A 6 -36.02 8.47 13.55
C LYS A 6 -34.96 7.96 12.57
N ARG A 7 -35.36 7.20 11.53
CA ARG A 7 -34.45 6.74 10.45
C ARG A 7 -33.95 7.90 9.58
N ALA A 8 -34.81 8.87 9.26
CA ALA A 8 -34.43 10.06 8.49
C ALA A 8 -33.45 10.96 9.26
N GLN A 9 -33.68 11.17 10.56
CA GLN A 9 -32.78 11.94 11.42
C GLN A 9 -31.39 11.29 11.57
N VAL A 10 -31.32 9.96 11.63
CA VAL A 10 -30.05 9.24 11.74
C VAL A 10 -29.25 9.33 10.43
N ASN A 11 -29.90 9.23 9.26
CA ASN A 11 -29.24 9.43 7.96
C ASN A 11 -28.73 10.87 7.78
N LEU A 12 -29.49 11.88 8.21
CA LEU A 12 -29.06 13.29 8.15
C LEU A 12 -27.83 13.55 9.02
N LYS A 13 -27.82 13.00 10.24
CA LYS A 13 -26.66 13.07 11.13
C LYS A 13 -25.46 12.35 10.53
N HIS A 14 -25.67 11.17 9.93
CA HIS A 14 -24.59 10.42 9.29
C HIS A 14 -23.98 11.18 8.10
N GLN A 15 -24.81 11.82 7.27
CA GLN A 15 -24.34 12.64 6.15
C GLN A 15 -23.62 13.92 6.61
N ALA A 16 -24.11 14.57 7.68
CA ALA A 16 -23.42 15.70 8.29
C ALA A 16 -22.07 15.30 8.92
N LEU A 17 -21.98 14.10 9.51
CA LEU A 17 -20.72 13.54 10.01
C LEU A 17 -19.73 13.26 8.87
N THR A 18 -20.18 12.72 7.73
CA THR A 18 -19.31 12.49 6.57
C THR A 18 -18.79 13.80 5.99
N GLY A 19 -19.63 14.82 5.83
CA GLY A 19 -19.19 16.15 5.39
C GLY A 19 -18.17 16.79 6.35
N THR A 20 -18.38 16.63 7.66
CA THR A 20 -17.43 17.11 8.68
C THR A 20 -16.09 16.38 8.59
N GLN A 21 -16.09 15.06 8.37
CA GLN A 21 -14.86 14.27 8.19
C GLN A 21 -14.10 14.69 6.94
N ILE A 22 -14.79 14.89 5.82
CA ILE A 22 -14.19 15.37 4.57
C ILE A 22 -13.57 16.75 4.78
N ALA A 23 -14.31 17.68 5.40
CA ALA A 23 -13.80 19.01 5.71
C ALA A 23 -12.55 18.94 6.61
N LEU A 24 -12.55 18.06 7.61
CA LEU A 24 -11.39 17.85 8.49
C LEU A 24 -10.19 17.26 7.73
N LEU A 25 -10.40 16.31 6.83
CA LEU A 25 -9.35 15.77 5.95
C LEU A 25 -8.80 16.83 5.00
N CYS A 26 -9.65 17.69 4.43
CA CYS A 26 -9.22 18.81 3.58
C CYS A 26 -8.43 19.85 4.38
N LEU A 27 -8.88 20.22 5.57
CA LEU A 27 -8.16 21.14 6.47
C LEU A 27 -6.82 20.55 6.90
N PHE A 28 -6.77 19.26 7.19
CA PHE A 28 -5.54 18.56 7.51
C PHE A 28 -4.57 18.57 6.31
N ALA A 29 -5.05 18.27 5.10
CA ALA A 29 -4.25 18.33 3.89
C ALA A 29 -3.70 19.74 3.62
N TRP A 30 -4.53 20.77 3.82
CA TRP A 30 -4.11 22.17 3.71
C TRP A 30 -3.05 22.52 4.76
N GLY A 31 -3.24 22.12 6.02
CA GLY A 31 -2.25 22.30 7.07
C GLY A 31 -0.90 21.66 6.72
N CYS A 32 -0.92 20.45 6.17
CA CYS A 32 0.29 19.77 5.69
C CYS A 32 0.97 20.50 4.53
N GLN A 33 0.19 21.11 3.62
CA GLN A 33 0.74 21.93 2.54
C GLN A 33 1.44 23.18 3.07
N ILE A 34 0.81 23.91 4.01
CA ILE A 34 1.43 25.08 4.64
C ILE A 34 2.73 24.69 5.36
N LEU A 35 2.72 23.56 6.07
CA LEU A 35 3.92 23.05 6.73
C LEU A 35 5.01 22.69 5.72
N ALA A 36 4.67 22.09 4.58
CA ALA A 36 5.61 21.76 3.52
C ALA A 36 6.26 23.02 2.92
N ASP A 37 5.45 24.06 2.68
CA ASP A 37 5.90 25.34 2.14
C ASP A 37 6.83 26.07 3.13
N GLN A 38 6.47 26.08 4.43
CA GLN A 38 7.29 26.69 5.49
C GLN A 38 8.64 25.98 5.69
N VAL A 39 8.70 24.67 5.45
CA VAL A 39 9.92 23.86 5.56
C VAL A 39 10.73 23.90 4.25
N ASN A 40 10.24 24.54 3.18
CA ASN A 40 10.83 24.47 1.84
C ASN A 40 11.12 23.03 1.40
N SER A 41 10.21 22.12 1.76
CA SER A 41 10.41 20.70 1.47
C SER A 41 10.28 20.45 -0.03
N PRO A 42 11.19 19.67 -0.66
CA PRO A 42 11.05 19.27 -2.06
C PRO A 42 9.88 18.29 -2.28
N ILE A 43 9.22 17.86 -1.20
CA ILE A 43 8.15 16.87 -1.20
C ILE A 43 6.79 17.61 -1.11
N PRO A 44 5.81 17.27 -1.97
CA PRO A 44 4.47 17.84 -1.91
C PRO A 44 3.81 17.61 -0.54
N GLY A 45 3.03 18.58 -0.06
CA GLY A 45 2.31 18.50 1.22
C GLY A 45 1.40 17.27 1.35
N GLY A 46 0.86 16.77 0.23
CA GLY A 46 0.06 15.54 0.21
C GLY A 46 0.83 14.28 0.65
N VAL A 47 2.11 14.13 0.26
CA VAL A 47 2.94 12.98 0.68
C VAL A 47 3.29 13.09 2.16
N ILE A 48 3.57 14.31 2.64
CA ILE A 48 3.79 14.60 4.06
C ILE A 48 2.53 14.27 4.87
N GLY A 49 1.37 14.72 4.39
CA GLY A 49 0.08 14.43 5.02
C GLY A 49 -0.22 12.93 5.09
N LEU A 50 0.09 12.17 4.03
CA LEU A 50 -0.01 10.71 4.05
C LEU A 50 0.87 10.10 5.15
N GLY A 51 2.13 10.54 5.27
CA GLY A 51 3.05 10.07 6.31
C GLY A 51 2.57 10.37 7.72
N ILE A 52 2.09 11.60 7.97
CA ILE A 52 1.56 12.01 9.27
C ILE A 52 0.29 11.23 9.61
N LEU A 53 -0.64 11.10 8.66
CA LEU A 53 -1.88 10.34 8.86
C LEU A 53 -1.59 8.87 9.15
N LEU A 54 -0.62 8.28 8.45
CA LEU A 54 -0.15 6.92 8.69
C LEU A 54 0.39 6.75 10.12
N LEU A 55 1.22 7.69 10.59
CA LEU A 55 1.74 7.68 11.96
C LEU A 55 0.62 7.80 13.00
N LEU A 56 -0.33 8.71 12.78
CA LEU A 56 -1.50 8.89 13.65
C LEU A 56 -2.35 7.61 13.74
N LEU A 57 -2.53 6.92 12.62
CA LEU A 57 -3.29 5.67 12.54
C LEU A 57 -2.50 4.50 13.17
N ALA A 58 -1.20 4.43 12.93
CA ALA A 58 -0.31 3.45 13.54
C ALA A 58 -0.25 3.58 15.07
N SER A 59 -0.27 4.81 15.59
CA SER A 59 -0.34 5.09 17.02
C SER A 59 -1.73 4.89 17.63
N LYS A 60 -2.75 4.51 16.84
CA LYS A 60 -4.17 4.36 17.25
C LYS A 60 -4.79 5.63 17.87
N LEU A 61 -4.22 6.81 17.62
CA LEU A 61 -4.81 8.08 18.07
C LEU A 61 -6.08 8.43 17.29
N LEU A 62 -6.16 8.00 16.02
CA LEU A 62 -7.35 8.18 15.19
C LEU A 62 -8.12 6.86 15.01
N PRO A 63 -9.45 6.86 15.21
CA PRO A 63 -10.28 5.71 14.86
C PRO A 63 -10.41 5.59 13.34
N GLU A 64 -10.09 4.41 12.81
CA GLU A 64 -10.15 4.08 11.38
C GLU A 64 -11.51 4.41 10.73
N THR A 65 -12.60 4.23 11.48
CA THR A 65 -13.98 4.52 11.04
C THR A 65 -14.18 5.98 10.66
N SER A 66 -13.44 6.90 11.29
CA SER A 66 -13.57 8.33 11.01
C SER A 66 -12.90 8.75 9.70
N VAL A 67 -11.86 8.04 9.27
CA VAL A 67 -11.18 8.31 8.00
C VAL A 67 -11.90 7.58 6.86
N ASN A 68 -12.34 6.35 7.10
CA ASN A 68 -12.89 5.46 6.06
C ASN A 68 -14.12 6.04 5.34
N LEU A 69 -15.04 6.69 6.07
CA LEU A 69 -16.26 7.28 5.50
C LEU A 69 -15.93 8.47 4.59
N GLY A 70 -15.09 9.40 5.06
CA GLY A 70 -14.66 10.55 4.26
C GLY A 70 -13.78 10.16 3.07
N SER A 71 -12.84 9.22 3.25
CA SER A 71 -11.96 8.75 2.19
C SER A 71 -12.72 8.00 1.11
N SER A 72 -13.66 7.12 1.47
CA SER A 72 -14.45 6.36 0.50
C SER A 72 -15.30 7.28 -0.39
N TRP A 73 -15.79 8.38 0.17
CA TRP A 73 -16.51 9.39 -0.58
C TRP A 73 -15.59 10.17 -1.53
N LEU A 74 -14.43 10.63 -1.05
CA LEU A 74 -13.42 11.30 -1.88
C LEU A 74 -12.88 10.42 -3.02
N ILE A 75 -12.71 9.11 -2.76
CA ILE A 75 -12.33 8.12 -3.78
C ILE A 75 -13.46 7.94 -4.80
N GLY A 76 -14.72 7.94 -4.36
CA GLY A 76 -15.87 7.85 -5.26
C GLY A 76 -15.93 9.03 -6.23
N ASP A 77 -15.59 10.22 -5.74
CA ASP A 77 -15.53 11.45 -6.53
C ASP A 77 -14.13 11.75 -7.10
N LEU A 78 -13.22 10.77 -7.17
CA LEU A 78 -11.88 10.97 -7.73
C LEU A 78 -11.92 11.52 -9.17
N LEU A 79 -12.99 11.23 -9.91
CA LEU A 79 -13.27 11.81 -11.23
C LEU A 79 -13.29 13.34 -11.21
N LEU A 80 -13.82 13.95 -10.15
CA LEU A 80 -13.88 15.41 -9.99
C LEU A 80 -12.46 16.00 -9.89
N PHE A 81 -11.51 15.28 -9.29
CA PHE A 81 -10.11 15.69 -9.24
C PHE A 81 -9.34 15.45 -10.55
N PHE A 82 -9.88 14.68 -11.49
CA PHE A 82 -9.31 14.53 -12.83
C PHE A 82 -9.73 15.64 -13.80
N ILE A 83 -10.79 16.38 -13.49
CA ILE A 83 -11.26 17.49 -14.34
C ILE A 83 -10.16 18.55 -14.52
N PRO A 84 -9.51 19.10 -13.45
CA PRO A 84 -8.50 20.14 -13.63
C PRO A 84 -7.28 19.69 -14.45
N PRO A 85 -6.67 18.50 -14.21
CA PRO A 85 -5.62 17.97 -15.06
C PRO A 85 -6.02 17.81 -16.53
N VAL A 86 -7.21 17.28 -16.81
CA VAL A 86 -7.67 17.07 -18.19
C VAL A 86 -7.87 18.40 -18.91
N VAL A 87 -8.45 19.41 -18.26
CA VAL A 87 -8.58 20.75 -18.84
C VAL A 87 -7.22 21.37 -19.12
N ALA A 88 -6.23 21.17 -18.24
CA ALA A 88 -4.86 21.63 -18.47
C ALA A 88 -4.24 20.96 -19.71
N VAL A 89 -4.41 19.65 -19.87
CA VAL A 89 -3.94 18.88 -21.03
C VAL A 89 -4.52 19.43 -22.34
N ILE A 90 -5.83 19.73 -22.38
CA ILE A 90 -6.49 20.29 -23.57
C ILE A 90 -5.93 21.69 -23.91
N LYS A 91 -5.63 22.51 -22.90
CA LYS A 91 -5.06 23.85 -23.11
C LYS A 91 -3.65 23.83 -23.70
N TYR A 92 -2.87 22.78 -23.45
CA TYR A 92 -1.48 22.64 -23.88
C TYR A 92 -1.30 21.56 -24.96
N GLN A 93 -2.28 21.41 -25.85
CA GLN A 93 -2.27 20.40 -26.91
C GLN A 93 -1.06 20.51 -27.85
N ASP A 94 -0.64 21.72 -28.23
CA ASP A 94 0.56 21.92 -29.07
C ASP A 94 1.82 21.27 -28.47
N LEU A 95 1.94 21.29 -27.14
CA LEU A 95 3.07 20.69 -26.43
C LEU A 95 3.01 19.15 -26.49
N LEU A 96 1.80 18.59 -26.49
CA LEU A 96 1.58 17.15 -26.63
C LEU A 96 1.77 16.67 -28.07
N GLU A 97 1.50 17.49 -29.08
CA GLU A 97 1.80 17.12 -30.46
C GLU A 97 3.31 16.97 -30.67
N HIS A 98 4.11 17.86 -30.08
CA HIS A 98 5.55 17.81 -30.23
C HIS A 98 6.24 16.79 -29.31
N TYR A 99 5.77 16.65 -28.07
CA TYR A 99 6.43 15.82 -27.05
C TYR A 99 5.62 14.60 -26.57
N GLY A 100 4.38 14.43 -27.03
CA GLY A 100 3.45 13.41 -26.52
C GLY A 100 3.99 11.98 -26.67
N VAL A 101 4.65 11.67 -27.79
CA VAL A 101 5.27 10.35 -28.01
C VAL A 101 6.37 10.09 -26.98
N VAL A 102 7.21 11.10 -26.72
CA VAL A 102 8.30 11.01 -25.73
C VAL A 102 7.73 10.89 -24.31
N LEU A 103 6.68 11.64 -23.98
CA LEU A 103 6.02 11.57 -22.68
C LEU A 103 5.40 10.20 -22.42
N ILE A 104 4.60 9.67 -23.35
CA ILE A 104 3.98 8.34 -23.22
C ILE A 104 5.06 7.26 -23.15
N GLY A 105 6.05 7.31 -24.03
CA GLY A 105 7.17 6.37 -24.03
C GLY A 105 7.92 6.37 -22.70
N SER A 106 8.31 7.55 -22.22
CA SER A 106 9.04 7.69 -20.94
C SER A 106 8.22 7.23 -19.74
N MET A 107 6.91 7.51 -19.70
CA MET A 107 6.02 7.12 -18.60
C MET A 107 5.83 5.60 -18.54
N LEU A 108 5.63 4.94 -19.69
CA LEU A 108 5.52 3.49 -19.76
C LEU A 108 6.83 2.79 -19.38
N ILE A 109 7.96 3.29 -19.90
CA ILE A 109 9.28 2.75 -19.59
C ILE A 109 9.58 2.94 -18.09
N ALA A 110 9.36 4.14 -17.54
CA ALA A 110 9.59 4.43 -16.13
C ALA A 110 8.71 3.56 -15.22
N SER A 111 7.41 3.46 -15.50
CA SER A 111 6.48 2.63 -14.72
C SER A 111 6.90 1.15 -14.77
N SER A 112 7.22 0.64 -15.96
CA SER A 112 7.66 -0.74 -16.13
C SER A 112 8.97 -1.00 -15.39
N CYS A 113 9.94 -0.09 -15.49
CA CYS A 113 11.23 -0.18 -14.81
C CYS A 113 11.06 -0.18 -13.28
N VAL A 114 10.23 0.70 -12.72
CA VAL A 114 9.95 0.76 -11.28
C VAL A 114 9.26 -0.52 -10.79
N LEU A 115 8.27 -1.02 -11.52
CA LEU A 115 7.56 -2.26 -11.16
C LEU A 115 8.48 -3.47 -11.23
N LEU A 116 9.27 -3.61 -12.31
CA LEU A 116 10.23 -4.70 -12.46
C LEU A 116 11.35 -4.63 -11.42
N GLY A 117 11.87 -3.43 -11.13
CA GLY A 117 12.89 -3.23 -10.10
C GLY A 117 12.39 -3.59 -8.71
N THR A 118 11.17 -3.18 -8.37
CA THR A 118 10.52 -3.55 -7.11
C THR A 118 10.28 -5.06 -7.04
N ALA A 119 9.72 -5.66 -8.10
CA ALA A 119 9.47 -7.10 -8.16
C ALA A 119 10.76 -7.92 -8.02
N PHE A 120 11.83 -7.53 -8.71
CA PHE A 120 13.12 -8.22 -8.63
C PHE A 120 13.75 -8.12 -7.24
N THR A 121 13.73 -6.93 -6.63
CA THR A 121 14.26 -6.70 -5.28
C THR A 121 13.54 -7.57 -4.26
N VAL A 122 12.22 -7.61 -4.34
CA VAL A 122 11.37 -8.39 -3.45
C VAL A 122 11.56 -9.90 -3.68
N ASP A 123 11.63 -10.38 -4.93
CA ASP A 123 11.90 -11.80 -5.24
C ASP A 123 13.29 -12.23 -4.75
N ARG A 124 14.30 -11.36 -4.89
CA ARG A 124 15.65 -11.61 -4.37
C ARG A 124 15.65 -11.74 -2.84
N LEU A 125 14.94 -10.85 -2.15
CA LEU A 125 14.80 -10.86 -0.70
C LEU A 125 14.10 -12.14 -0.22
N PHE A 126 12.95 -12.48 -0.81
CA PHE A 126 12.21 -13.70 -0.47
C PHE A 126 13.01 -14.98 -0.75
N LYS A 127 13.76 -15.04 -1.87
CA LYS A 127 14.66 -16.18 -2.16
C LYS A 127 15.78 -16.29 -1.15
N TYR A 128 16.32 -15.16 -0.68
CA TYR A 128 17.36 -15.15 0.35
C TYR A 128 16.82 -15.65 1.70
N GLU A 129 15.65 -15.17 2.11
CA GLU A 129 14.98 -15.63 3.33
C GLU A 129 14.63 -17.12 3.27
N ARG A 130 14.07 -17.58 2.14
CA ARG A 130 13.68 -18.99 1.96
C ARG A 130 14.88 -19.94 2.07
N LYS A 131 16.05 -19.56 1.54
CA LYS A 131 17.30 -20.32 1.74
C LYS A 131 17.72 -20.37 3.21
N LYS A 132 17.51 -19.30 3.97
CA LYS A 132 17.84 -19.24 5.41
C LYS A 132 16.89 -20.09 6.24
N HIS A 133 15.59 -20.07 5.96
CA HIS A 133 14.58 -20.88 6.64
C HIS A 133 14.70 -22.37 6.31
N LEU A 134 14.95 -22.73 5.04
CA LEU A 134 15.13 -24.13 4.63
C LEU A 134 16.38 -24.74 5.25
N ARG A 135 17.48 -23.98 5.39
CA ARG A 135 18.69 -24.45 6.10
C ARG A 135 18.45 -24.73 7.59
N LYS A 136 17.57 -23.98 8.25
CA LYS A 136 17.18 -24.25 9.65
C LYS A 136 16.38 -25.54 9.77
N HIS A 137 15.42 -25.79 8.88
CA HIS A 137 14.65 -27.04 8.88
C HIS A 137 15.50 -28.25 8.45
N LEU A 138 16.40 -28.10 7.48
CA LEU A 138 17.32 -29.17 7.08
C LEU A 138 18.39 -29.45 8.15
N ALA A 139 18.89 -28.43 8.87
CA ALA A 139 19.79 -28.65 10.01
C ALA A 139 19.09 -29.35 11.18
N SER A 140 17.83 -28.99 11.46
CA SER A 140 17.00 -29.67 12.47
C SER A 140 16.61 -31.09 12.05
N SER A 141 16.31 -31.31 10.76
CA SER A 141 15.99 -32.63 10.22
C SER A 141 17.23 -33.54 10.16
N LYS A 142 18.40 -33.01 9.77
CA LYS A 142 19.66 -33.78 9.75
C LYS A 142 20.13 -34.18 11.15
N ALA A 143 19.87 -33.38 12.18
CA ALA A 143 20.14 -33.74 13.57
C ALA A 143 19.20 -34.86 14.09
N GLN A 144 17.98 -34.95 13.57
CA GLN A 144 16.97 -35.96 13.96
C GLN A 144 17.08 -37.28 13.18
N ILE A 145 17.65 -37.28 11.97
CA ILE A 145 17.77 -38.48 11.10
C ILE A 145 19.02 -39.32 11.45
N ILE A 146 20.00 -38.79 12.19
CA ILE A 146 21.27 -39.47 12.51
C ILE A 146 21.25 -40.51 13.69
N PRO A 147 20.16 -40.79 14.45
CA PRO A 147 20.16 -41.92 15.38
C PRO A 147 19.73 -43.28 14.80
N LEU A 148 19.18 -43.36 13.57
CA LEU A 148 18.51 -44.59 13.08
C LEU A 148 19.30 -45.39 12.03
N GLN A 149 20.49 -44.92 11.62
CA GLN A 149 21.35 -45.66 10.68
C GLN A 149 22.41 -46.54 11.40
N ARG A 150 22.31 -46.69 12.72
CA ARG A 150 23.12 -47.61 13.51
C ARG A 150 22.37 -48.87 13.98
N VAL A 151 21.16 -49.09 13.48
CA VAL A 151 20.39 -50.33 13.71
C VAL A 151 20.84 -51.36 12.69
N ASP A 152 21.72 -52.24 13.16
CA ASP A 152 21.88 -53.64 12.79
C ASP A 152 21.69 -54.01 11.31
N LEU A 153 22.81 -54.17 10.59
CA LEU A 153 22.88 -55.20 9.56
C LEU A 153 23.14 -56.55 10.27
N PRO A 154 22.15 -57.45 10.38
CA PRO A 154 22.38 -58.79 10.91
C PRO A 154 23.25 -59.57 9.91
N SER A 155 24.54 -59.71 10.18
CA SER A 155 25.45 -60.61 9.45
C SER A 155 25.24 -62.08 9.83
N LYS A 156 23.99 -62.48 10.06
CA LYS A 156 23.59 -63.86 10.43
C LYS A 156 22.80 -64.52 9.30
N GLU A 157 23.28 -64.37 8.07
CA GLU A 157 22.90 -65.12 6.85
C GLU A 157 24.17 -65.45 6.04
N ARG A 158 25.20 -65.93 6.73
CA ARG A 158 26.27 -66.76 6.14
C ARG A 158 26.37 -68.04 6.97
N LYS A 159 25.26 -68.78 7.04
CA LYS A 159 25.23 -70.20 7.42
C LYS A 159 24.82 -70.99 6.19
N ALA A 160 25.44 -72.15 6.00
CA ALA A 160 25.06 -73.21 5.05
C ALA A 160 25.32 -72.95 3.56
N ALA A 161 26.60 -73.06 3.17
CA ALA A 161 27.03 -73.71 1.93
C ALA A 161 28.49 -74.16 2.11
#